data_AF-A0A6B8QS40-F1
#
_entry.id   AF-A0A6B8QS40-F1
#
_cell.length_a   1.000
_cell.length_b   1.000
_cell.length_c   1.000
_cell.angle_alpha   90.00
_cell.angle_beta   90.00
_cell.angle_gamma   90.00
#
_symmetry.space_group_name_H-M   'P 1'
#
loop_
_entity.id
_entity.type
_entity.pdbx_description
1 polymer ?
#
loop_
_entity_poly.entity_id
_entity_poly.type
_entity_poly.pdbx_seq_one_letter_code
_entity_poly.pdbx_strand_id
1 'polypeptide(L)'
;MSEAVMIKEPEPREKLLMIIYEVLADLSINEDAEKRFENLVEKGMHKVDFDRVTHARTIEAQENFRMLAQDIRDRLHGVKSVVEVEDIENSLSTLCPIYPIC
;
A
#
# COMPACT_ATOMS: atom_id res chain seq x y z
N MET A 1 37.83 9.75 1.31
CA MET A 1 36.94 9.68 0.14
C MET A 1 35.60 9.22 0.66
N SER A 2 34.56 10.07 0.57
CA SER A 2 33.21 9.67 0.98
C SER A 2 32.68 8.67 -0.02
N GLU A 3 32.44 7.44 0.41
CA GLU A 3 31.66 6.46 -0.34
C GLU A 3 30.23 6.98 -0.39
N ALA A 4 29.84 7.56 -1.52
CA ALA A 4 28.45 7.78 -1.83
C ALA A 4 27.81 6.39 -1.97
N VAL A 5 27.25 5.88 -0.88
CA VAL A 5 26.31 4.77 -0.91
C VAL A 5 25.18 5.26 -1.81
N MET A 6 25.19 4.82 -3.08
CA MET A 6 24.05 5.01 -3.97
C MET A 6 22.92 4.19 -3.36
N ILE A 7 22.08 4.87 -2.55
CA ILE A 7 20.83 4.31 -2.07
C ILE A 7 20.02 4.07 -3.33
N LYS A 8 20.01 2.80 -3.79
CA LYS A 8 19.18 2.36 -4.91
C LYS A 8 17.77 2.78 -4.54
N GLU A 9 17.15 3.65 -5.32
CA GLU A 9 15.77 4.03 -5.05
C GLU A 9 14.93 2.75 -5.03
N PRO A 10 14.15 2.52 -3.96
CA PRO A 10 13.33 1.31 -3.87
C PRO A 10 12.40 1.23 -5.06
N GLU A 11 12.17 0.02 -5.55
CA GLU A 11 11.27 -0.18 -6.68
C GLU A 11 9.86 0.33 -6.32
N PRO A 12 9.05 0.79 -7.28
CA PRO A 12 7.73 1.35 -6.99
C PRO A 12 6.85 0.42 -6.15
N ARG A 13 6.99 -0.90 -6.32
CA ARG A 13 6.32 -1.93 -5.51
C ARG A 13 6.72 -1.85 -4.04
N GLU A 14 8.03 -1.83 -3.79
CA GLU A 14 8.59 -1.77 -2.44
C GLU A 14 8.16 -0.47 -1.75
N LYS A 15 8.18 0.66 -2.47
CA LYS A 15 7.69 1.95 -1.96
C LYS A 15 6.22 1.87 -1.51
N LEU A 16 5.36 1.23 -2.29
CA LEU A 16 3.93 1.08 -1.95
C LEU A 16 3.71 0.18 -0.73
N LEU A 17 4.42 -0.95 -0.66
CA LEU A 17 4.36 -1.84 0.50
C LEU A 17 4.89 -1.16 1.77
N MET A 18 6.00 -0.41 1.66
CA MET A 18 6.53 0.38 2.77
C MET A 18 5.50 1.37 3.31
N ILE A 19 4.80 2.09 2.43
CA ILE A 19 3.73 3.03 2.85
C ILE A 19 2.64 2.31 3.64
N ILE A 20 2.19 1.15 3.16
CA ILE A 20 1.15 0.36 3.83
C ILE A 20 1.63 -0.07 5.23
N TYR A 21 2.84 -0.63 5.31
CA TYR A 21 3.41 -1.12 6.58
C TYR A 21 3.74 0.01 7.56
N GLU A 22 4.21 1.16 7.08
CA GLU A 22 4.44 2.33 7.92
C GLU A 22 3.14 2.85 8.54
N VAL A 23 2.05 2.88 7.77
CA VAL A 23 0.75 3.31 8.29
C VAL A 23 0.19 2.29 9.29
N LEU A 24 0.39 1.01 9.03
CA LEU A 24 -0.11 -0.09 9.87
C LEU A 24 0.88 -0.54 10.95
N ALA A 25 1.96 0.21 11.22
CA ALA A 25 3.07 -0.24 12.07
C ALA A 25 2.66 -0.64 13.50
N ASP A 26 1.55 -0.09 14.02
CA ASP A 26 1.01 -0.40 15.34
C ASP A 26 0.14 -1.67 15.37
N LEU A 27 -0.08 -2.31 14.21
CA LEU A 27 -0.86 -3.51 14.03
C LEU A 27 0.01 -4.65 13.49
N SER A 28 -0.22 -5.87 13.97
CA SER A 28 0.36 -7.05 13.32
C SER A 28 -0.44 -7.39 12.07
N ILE A 29 0.22 -7.84 11.00
CA ILE A 29 -0.47 -8.25 9.77
C ILE A 29 -0.40 -9.77 9.68
N ASN A 30 -1.54 -10.43 9.47
CA ASN A 30 -1.58 -11.86 9.22
C ASN A 30 -0.86 -12.17 7.89
N GLU A 31 -0.14 -13.30 7.81
CA GLU A 31 0.57 -13.74 6.60
C GLU A 31 -0.33 -13.76 5.33
N ASP A 32 -1.60 -14.16 5.46
CA ASP A 32 -2.54 -14.16 4.35
C ASP A 32 -2.94 -12.74 3.94
N ALA A 33 -3.01 -11.82 4.91
CA ALA A 33 -3.26 -10.40 4.68
C ALA A 33 -2.05 -9.71 4.02
N GLU A 34 -0.82 -10.06 4.42
CA GLU A 34 0.41 -9.61 3.76
C GLU A 34 0.42 -10.04 2.29
N LYS A 35 0.18 -11.33 2.01
CA LYS A 35 0.05 -11.85 0.63
C LYS A 35 -1.04 -11.12 -0.14
N ARG A 36 -2.14 -10.75 0.52
CA ARG A 36 -3.23 -10.01 -0.13
C ARG A 36 -2.78 -8.59 -0.52
N PHE A 37 -2.07 -7.88 0.34
CA PHE A 37 -1.49 -6.57 0.02
C PHE A 37 -0.50 -6.66 -1.13
N GLU A 38 0.41 -7.64 -1.12
CA GLU A 38 1.36 -7.83 -2.22
C GLU A 38 0.66 -8.04 -3.56
N ASN A 39 -0.38 -8.88 -3.60
CA ASN A 39 -1.18 -9.10 -4.79
C ASN A 39 -1.93 -7.85 -5.26
N LEU A 40 -2.41 -7.01 -4.33
CA LEU A 40 -3.08 -5.75 -4.66
C LEU A 40 -2.10 -4.76 -5.28
N VAL A 41 -0.93 -4.60 -4.66
CA VAL A 41 0.12 -3.72 -5.16
C VAL A 41 0.58 -4.18 -6.54
N GLU A 42 0.81 -5.48 -6.74
CA GLU A 42 1.21 -6.04 -8.03
C GLU A 42 0.15 -5.78 -9.12
N LYS A 43 -1.13 -6.09 -8.85
CA LYS A 43 -2.22 -5.84 -9.79
C LYS A 43 -2.43 -4.35 -10.07
N GLY A 44 -2.35 -3.51 -9.04
CA GLY A 44 -2.46 -2.05 -9.18
C GLY A 44 -1.33 -1.46 -10.02
N MET A 45 -0.10 -1.96 -9.82
CA MET A 45 1.05 -1.56 -10.60
C MET A 45 0.97 -1.97 -12.07
N HIS A 46 0.39 -3.12 -12.40
CA HIS A 46 0.16 -3.50 -13.80
C HIS A 46 -0.83 -2.58 -14.53
N LYS A 47 -1.66 -1.81 -13.81
CA LYS A 47 -2.54 -0.79 -14.40
C LYS A 47 -1.85 0.57 -14.57
N VAL A 48 -0.74 0.80 -13.87
CA VAL A 48 0.02 2.04 -13.91
C VAL A 48 1.24 1.82 -14.81
N ASP A 49 1.08 2.07 -16.11
CA ASP A 49 2.15 1.93 -17.09
C ASP A 49 3.24 3.01 -16.83
N PHE A 50 4.39 2.63 -16.25
CA PHE A 50 5.40 3.55 -15.69
C PHE A 50 6.32 4.25 -16.72
N ASP A 51 5.89 4.42 -17.97
CA ASP A 51 6.75 5.00 -19.01
C ASP A 51 6.76 6.54 -18.98
N ARG A 52 7.80 7.12 -18.35
CA ARG A 52 8.30 8.53 -18.23
C ARG A 52 7.36 9.76 -18.29
N VAL A 53 6.06 9.61 -18.46
CA VAL A 53 4.99 10.62 -18.32
C VAL A 53 4.31 10.47 -16.92
N THR A 54 4.97 9.77 -16.00
CA THR A 54 4.31 8.91 -14.99
C THR A 54 4.59 9.25 -13.53
N HIS A 55 5.34 10.30 -13.21
CA HIS A 55 5.59 10.64 -11.80
C HIS A 55 4.30 10.99 -11.03
N ALA A 56 3.39 11.73 -11.66
CA ALA A 56 2.10 12.07 -11.05
C ALA A 56 1.23 10.83 -10.77
N ARG A 57 1.22 9.84 -11.67
CA ARG A 57 0.49 8.58 -11.48
C ARG A 57 1.11 7.71 -10.37
N THR A 58 2.44 7.73 -10.25
CA THR A 58 3.12 7.07 -9.13
C THR A 58 2.73 7.71 -7.79
N ILE A 59 2.67 9.04 -7.72
CA ILE A 59 2.24 9.77 -6.51
C ILE A 59 0.78 9.45 -6.19
N GLU A 60 -0.10 9.45 -7.20
CA GLU A 60 -1.52 9.11 -7.02
C GLU A 60 -1.70 7.68 -6.51
N ALA A 61 -0.95 6.72 -7.05
CA ALA A 61 -0.95 5.35 -6.54
C ALA A 61 -0.48 5.27 -5.08
N GLN A 62 0.60 5.99 -4.72
CA GLN A 62 1.09 6.05 -3.35
C GLN A 62 0.03 6.60 -2.39
N GLU A 63 -0.65 7.69 -2.76
CA GLU A 63 -1.68 8.27 -1.93
C GLU A 63 -2.91 7.36 -1.80
N ASN A 64 -3.29 6.68 -2.88
CA ASN A 64 -4.36 5.69 -2.88
C ASN A 64 -4.07 4.54 -1.90
N PHE A 65 -2.89 3.93 -1.98
CA PHE A 65 -2.52 2.85 -1.05
C PHE A 65 -2.34 3.35 0.39
N ARG A 66 -1.88 4.59 0.59
CA ARG A 66 -1.89 5.23 1.91
C ARG A 66 -3.30 5.37 2.47
N MET A 67 -4.26 5.83 1.68
CA MET A 67 -5.66 5.96 2.11
C MET A 67 -6.28 4.61 2.47
N LEU A 68 -5.98 3.55 1.70
CA LEU A 68 -6.40 2.19 2.04
C LEU A 68 -5.86 1.77 3.41
N ALA A 69 -4.56 1.92 3.63
CA ALA A 69 -3.93 1.56 4.90
C ALA A 69 -4.48 2.39 6.07
N GLN A 70 -4.79 3.68 5.85
CA GLN A 70 -5.38 4.55 6.86
C GLN A 70 -6.81 4.13 7.22
N ASP A 71 -7.67 3.83 6.23
CA ASP A 71 -9.02 3.34 6.48
C ASP A 71 -9.01 2.03 7.28
N ILE A 72 -8.09 1.10 6.94
CA ILE A 72 -7.88 -0.12 7.72
C ILE A 72 -7.47 0.23 9.15
N ARG A 73 -6.42 1.04 9.33
CA ARG A 73 -5.93 1.41 10.66
C ARG A 73 -7.03 2.03 11.51
N ASP A 74 -7.75 3.00 10.97
CA ASP A 74 -8.75 3.77 11.71
C ASP A 74 -9.97 2.89 12.09
N ARG A 75 -10.32 1.89 11.27
CA ARG A 75 -11.35 0.89 11.60
C ARG A 75 -10.91 -0.08 12.69
N LEU A 76 -9.63 -0.44 12.71
CA LEU A 76 -9.11 -1.47 13.63
C LEU A 76 -8.59 -0.89 14.94
N HIS A 77 -8.26 0.40 14.97
CA HIS A 77 -7.71 1.07 16.13
C HIS A 77 -8.60 0.91 17.36
N GLY A 78 -8.08 0.25 18.40
CA GLY A 78 -8.80 -0.05 19.65
C GLY A 78 -9.82 -1.18 19.56
N VAL A 79 -10.00 -1.80 18.39
CA VAL A 79 -10.91 -2.94 18.17
C VAL A 79 -10.12 -4.24 18.09
N LYS A 80 -9.04 -4.27 17.30
CA LYS A 80 -8.18 -5.44 17.14
C LYS A 80 -6.74 -5.08 16.83
N SER A 81 -5.83 -6.01 17.12
CA SER A 81 -4.38 -5.82 16.96
C SER A 81 -3.78 -6.55 15.75
N VAL A 82 -4.59 -7.33 15.03
CA VAL A 82 -4.16 -8.12 13.87
C VAL A 82 -5.01 -7.75 12.65
N VAL A 83 -4.37 -7.37 11.56
CA VAL A 83 -5.00 -7.15 10.24
C VAL A 83 -5.20 -8.48 9.55
N GLU A 84 -6.43 -8.74 9.12
CA GLU A 84 -6.84 -9.94 8.40
C GLU A 84 -7.29 -9.58 6.99
N VAL A 85 -7.39 -10.58 6.11
CA VAL A 85 -7.81 -10.39 4.71
C VAL A 85 -9.16 -9.69 4.61
N GLU A 86 -10.08 -10.01 5.52
CA GLU A 86 -11.44 -9.42 5.54
C GLU A 86 -11.42 -7.91 5.75
N ASP A 87 -10.47 -7.36 6.53
CA ASP A 87 -10.37 -5.91 6.75
C ASP A 87 -9.93 -5.18 5.50
N ILE A 88 -9.03 -5.81 4.75
CA ILE A 88 -8.55 -5.31 3.47
C ILE A 88 -9.72 -5.27 2.49
N GLU A 89 -10.49 -6.35 2.36
CA GLU A 89 -11.66 -6.40 1.46
C GLU A 89 -12.76 -5.42 1.88
N ASN A 90 -13.02 -5.27 3.18
CA ASN A 90 -13.99 -4.31 3.70
C ASN A 90 -13.59 -2.86 3.40
N SER A 91 -12.29 -2.56 3.48
CA SER A 91 -11.77 -1.23 3.18
C SER A 91 -11.76 -0.98 1.67
N LEU A 92 -11.37 -1.97 0.87
CA LEU A 92 -11.45 -1.92 -0.59
C LEU A 92 -12.90 -1.71 -1.07
N SER A 93 -13.87 -2.46 -0.56
CA SER A 93 -15.27 -2.28 -0.96
C SER A 93 -15.80 -0.86 -0.71
N THR A 94 -15.23 -0.16 0.28
CA THR A 94 -15.56 1.23 0.59
C THR A 94 -14.81 2.21 -0.31
N LEU A 95 -13.55 1.93 -0.64
CA LEU A 95 -12.67 2.85 -1.35
C LEU A 95 -12.64 2.66 -2.88
N CYS A 96 -12.83 1.45 -3.41
CA CYS A 96 -12.86 1.18 -4.86
C CYS A 96 -13.86 2.04 -5.65
N PRO A 97 -15.06 2.39 -5.12
CA PRO A 97 -15.97 3.29 -5.83
C PRO A 97 -15.48 4.74 -5.91
N ILE A 98 -14.51 5.12 -5.08
CA ILE A 98 -14.07 6.50 -4.86
C ILE A 98 -12.66 6.71 -5.45
N TYR A 99 -11.79 5.71 -5.34
CA TYR A 99 -10.38 5.76 -5.73
C TYR A 99 -9.98 4.53 -6.56
N PRO A 100 -9.12 4.68 -7.58
CA PRO A 100 -8.64 3.58 -8.42
C PRO A 100 -7.54 2.77 -7.72
N ILE A 101 -7.89 2.11 -6.61
CA ILE A 101 -7.02 1.22 -5.83
C ILE A 101 -7.21 -0.26 -6.25
N CYS A 102 -8.23 -0.49 -7.08
CA CYS A 102 -8.77 -1.78 -7.51
C CYS A 102 -8.76 -1.86 -9.03
#